data_AF-A0A2V7DVH8-F1
#
_entry.id   AF-A0A2V7DVH8-F1
#
_cell.length_a   1.000
_cell.length_b   1.000
_cell.length_c   1.000
_cell.angle_alpha   90.00
_cell.angle_beta   90.00
_cell.angle_gamma   90.00
#
_symmetry.space_group_name_H-M   'P 1'
#
loop_
_entity.id
_entity.type
_entity.pdbx_description
1 polymer ?
#
loop_
_entity_poly.entity_id
_entity_poly.type
_entity_poly.pdbx_seq_one_letter_code
_entity_poly.pdbx_strand_id
1 'polypeptide(L)'
;MGLGILFDGVPTIWHYFNPRNGPVVLLWYGTVVVLWIASVYWIFFRRGAEMLIAHPGLLNLPSDRPWVLKGYFLLCLAGGVAGLLMMIFWDVPPPR
;
A
#
# COMPACT_ATOMS: atom_id res chain seq x y z
N MET A 1 -4.20 -0.43 10.63
CA MET A 1 -5.49 -1.12 10.79
C MET A 1 -5.62 -1.82 12.14
N GLY A 2 -4.86 -2.90 12.41
CA GLY A 2 -5.07 -3.72 13.62
C GLY A 2 -5.02 -2.95 14.95
N LEU A 3 -4.00 -2.11 15.15
CA LEU A 3 -3.87 -1.31 16.38
C LEU A 3 -5.06 -0.38 16.64
N GLY A 4 -5.60 0.27 15.60
CA GLY A 4 -6.74 1.16 15.75
C GLY A 4 -8.01 0.42 16.18
N ILE A 5 -8.18 -0.84 15.77
CA ILE A 5 -9.30 -1.68 16.20
C ILE A 5 -9.10 -2.17 17.64
N LEU A 6 -7.87 -2.60 17.98
CA LEU A 6 -7.55 -3.12 19.31
C LEU A 6 -7.72 -2.09 20.45
N PHE A 7 -7.41 -0.83 20.18
CA PHE A 7 -7.55 0.26 21.14
C PHE A 7 -8.90 0.99 21.05
N ASP A 8 -9.88 0.40 20.36
CA ASP A 8 -11.22 0.98 20.15
C ASP A 8 -11.21 2.37 19.49
N GLY A 9 -10.13 2.69 18.78
CA GLY A 9 -9.97 3.94 18.04
C GLY A 9 -10.67 3.93 16.67
N VAL A 10 -10.97 2.75 16.14
CA VAL A 10 -11.72 2.53 14.90
C VAL A 10 -12.60 1.27 15.04
N PRO A 11 -13.93 1.35 14.85
CA PRO A 11 -14.82 0.23 15.18
C PRO A 11 -14.60 -1.05 14.35
N THR A 12 -14.40 -0.92 13.04
CA THR A 12 -14.24 -2.07 12.12
C THR A 12 -13.29 -1.75 10.99
N ILE A 13 -12.81 -2.78 10.28
CA ILE A 13 -11.90 -2.60 9.14
C ILE A 13 -12.50 -1.74 8.02
N TRP A 14 -13.82 -1.77 7.87
CA TRP A 14 -14.55 -1.02 6.85
C TRP A 14 -14.43 0.50 7.04
N HIS A 15 -14.20 0.96 8.26
CA HIS A 15 -14.01 2.37 8.55
C HIS A 15 -12.70 2.91 7.94
N TYR A 16 -11.73 2.05 7.59
CA TYR A 16 -10.51 2.46 6.90
C TYR A 16 -10.71 2.75 5.41
N PHE A 17 -11.87 2.41 4.82
CA PHE A 17 -12.17 2.72 3.42
C PHE A 17 -12.64 4.16 3.21
N ASN A 18 -12.88 4.91 4.30
CA ASN A 18 -13.22 6.32 4.25
C ASN A 18 -12.21 7.11 5.10
N PRO A 19 -11.36 7.95 4.48
CA PRO A 19 -10.31 8.69 5.18
C PRO A 19 -10.86 9.75 6.16
N ARG A 20 -12.15 10.07 6.12
CA ARG A 20 -12.79 11.05 7.01
C ARG A 20 -13.20 10.47 8.37
N ASN A 21 -13.07 9.15 8.57
CA ASN A 21 -13.45 8.44 9.81
C ASN A 21 -12.47 8.66 10.99
N GLY A 22 -11.82 9.82 11.07
CA GLY A 22 -11.03 10.24 12.20
C GLY A 22 -9.50 10.18 12.01
N PRO A 23 -8.75 10.73 12.98
CA PRO A 23 -7.30 10.93 12.86
C PRO A 23 -6.50 9.61 12.80
N VAL A 24 -6.99 8.56 13.45
CA VAL A 24 -6.33 7.23 13.42
C VAL A 24 -6.35 6.63 12.00
N VAL A 25 -7.46 6.84 11.27
CA VAL A 25 -7.58 6.40 9.88
C VAL A 25 -6.63 7.19 8.98
N LEU A 26 -6.58 8.53 9.14
CA LEU A 26 -5.65 9.38 8.39
C LEU A 26 -4.18 9.02 8.66
N LEU A 27 -3.81 8.76 9.91
CA LEU A 27 -2.47 8.29 10.26
C LEU A 27 -2.15 6.96 9.56
N TRP A 28 -3.11 6.03 9.52
CA TRP A 28 -2.92 4.78 8.79
C TRP A 28 -2.70 5.00 7.29
N TYR A 29 -3.46 5.87 6.63
CA TYR A 29 -3.21 6.25 5.23
C TYR A 29 -1.81 6.85 5.05
N GLY A 30 -1.38 7.70 5.98
CA GLY A 30 -0.01 8.23 6.02
C GLY A 30 1.04 7.12 6.05
N THR A 31 0.85 6.09 6.86
CA THR A 31 1.79 4.94 6.90
C THR A 31 1.85 4.21 5.56
N VAL A 32 0.74 4.06 4.85
CA VAL A 32 0.70 3.41 3.53
C VAL A 32 1.51 4.23 2.51
N VAL A 33 1.33 5.55 2.49
CA VAL A 33 2.08 6.44 1.58
C VAL A 33 3.58 6.43 1.89
N VAL A 34 3.96 6.47 3.18
CA VAL A 34 5.36 6.37 3.59
C VAL A 34 5.97 5.04 3.14
N LEU A 35 5.25 3.93 3.29
CA LEU A 35 5.70 2.62 2.82
C LEU A 35 5.86 2.56 1.31
N TRP A 36 4.98 3.21 0.54
CA TRP A 36 5.13 3.31 -0.91
C TRP A 36 6.38 4.09 -1.30
N ILE A 37 6.62 5.24 -0.67
CA ILE A 37 7.83 6.05 -0.92
C ILE A 37 9.10 5.24 -0.57
N ALA A 38 9.11 4.58 0.59
CA ALA A 38 10.23 3.74 1.01
C ALA A 38 10.46 2.56 0.05
N SER A 39 9.38 1.94 -0.45
CA SER A 39 9.44 0.84 -1.42
C SER A 39 9.97 1.32 -2.77
N VAL A 40 9.50 2.47 -3.28
CA VAL A 40 10.03 3.11 -4.49
C VAL A 40 11.52 3.38 -4.33
N TYR A 41 11.91 4.01 -3.22
CA TYR A 41 13.32 4.32 -2.96
C TYR A 41 14.17 3.04 -2.95
N TRP A 42 13.71 1.99 -2.27
CA TRP A 42 14.45 0.75 -2.15
C TRP A 42 14.57 -0.01 -3.48
N ILE A 43 13.45 -0.18 -4.20
CA ILE A 43 13.37 -0.93 -5.47
C ILE A 43 14.18 -0.25 -6.58
N PHE A 44 14.13 1.08 -6.66
CA PHE A 44 14.76 1.82 -7.76
C PHE A 44 16.19 2.24 -7.46
N PHE A 45 16.51 2.64 -6.22
CA PHE A 45 17.79 3.29 -5.88
C PHE A 45 18.70 2.45 -4.98
N ARG A 46 18.20 1.41 -4.31
CA ARG A 46 18.98 0.59 -3.34
C ARG A 46 19.13 -0.87 -3.76
N ARG A 47 19.08 -1.15 -5.07
CA ARG A 47 19.19 -2.50 -5.64
C ARG A 47 18.12 -3.50 -5.15
N GLY A 48 16.96 -3.00 -4.70
CA GLY A 48 15.89 -3.84 -4.18
C GLY A 48 15.31 -4.78 -5.23
N ALA A 49 15.27 -4.34 -6.50
CA ALA A 49 14.78 -5.18 -7.59
C ALA A 49 15.68 -6.42 -7.83
N GLU A 50 16.98 -6.20 -7.81
CA GLU A 50 18.00 -7.24 -7.97
C GLU A 50 17.95 -8.21 -6.79
N MET A 51 17.69 -7.72 -5.57
CA MET A 51 17.56 -8.55 -4.37
C MET A 51 16.32 -9.47 -4.45
N LEU A 52 15.19 -8.96 -4.95
CA LEU A 52 13.95 -9.73 -5.13
C LEU A 52 14.08 -10.81 -6.21
N ILE A 53 14.87 -10.56 -7.25
CA ILE A 53 15.18 -11.57 -8.27
C ILE A 53 16.10 -12.65 -7.71
N ALA A 54 17.13 -12.26 -6.95
CA ALA A 54 18.09 -13.18 -6.35
C ALA A 54 17.48 -14.07 -5.25
N HIS A 55 16.42 -13.59 -4.58
CA HIS A 55 15.73 -14.32 -3.52
C HIS A 55 14.23 -14.36 -3.80
N PRO A 56 13.79 -15.20 -4.75
CA PRO A 56 12.38 -15.34 -5.08
C PRO A 56 11.59 -15.77 -3.83
N GLY A 57 10.56 -15.00 -3.49
CA GLY A 57 9.65 -15.31 -2.39
C GLY A 57 8.48 -16.19 -2.85
N LEU A 58 7.29 -15.94 -2.29
CA LEU A 58 6.06 -16.67 -2.66
C LEU A 58 5.55 -16.37 -4.08
N LEU A 59 5.87 -15.18 -4.61
CA LEU A 59 5.47 -14.75 -5.95
C LEU A 59 6.68 -14.82 -6.88
N ASN A 60 6.81 -15.94 -7.58
CA ASN A 60 7.85 -16.13 -8.59
C ASN A 60 7.41 -15.53 -9.92
N LEU A 61 7.84 -14.30 -10.19
CA LEU A 61 7.76 -13.74 -11.53
C LEU A 61 8.73 -14.50 -12.44
N PRO A 62 8.30 -15.01 -13.61
CA PRO A 62 9.15 -15.81 -14.50
C PRO A 62 10.16 -14.96 -15.29
N SER A 63 10.73 -13.91 -14.69
CA SER A 63 11.66 -13.01 -15.36
C SER A 63 12.82 -12.59 -14.47
N ASP A 64 14.03 -12.87 -14.94
CA ASP A 64 15.28 -12.49 -14.26
C ASP A 64 15.71 -11.04 -14.53
N ARG A 65 14.86 -10.24 -15.20
CA ARG A 65 15.21 -8.89 -15.64
C ARG A 65 14.70 -7.84 -14.64
N PRO A 66 15.58 -7.05 -13.98
CA PRO A 66 15.18 -6.07 -12.94
C PRO A 66 14.16 -5.02 -13.40
N TRP A 67 14.19 -4.64 -14.68
CA TRP A 67 13.24 -3.68 -15.25
C TRP A 67 11.79 -4.19 -15.32
N VAL A 68 11.56 -5.51 -15.40
CA VAL A 68 10.22 -6.12 -15.47
C VAL A 68 9.61 -6.04 -14.08
N LEU A 69 10.39 -6.35 -13.05
CA LEU A 69 9.99 -6.18 -11.67
C LEU A 69 9.66 -4.72 -11.34
N LYS A 70 10.52 -3.77 -11.78
CA LYS A 70 10.27 -2.33 -11.61
C LYS A 70 8.96 -1.91 -12.30
N GLY A 71 8.73 -2.37 -13.53
CA GLY A 71 7.49 -2.09 -14.26
C GLY A 71 6.25 -2.69 -13.60
N TYR A 72 6.33 -3.94 -13.14
CA TYR A 72 5.25 -4.61 -12.40
C TYR A 72 4.93 -3.88 -11.10
N PHE A 73 5.96 -3.48 -10.35
CA PHE A 73 5.81 -2.69 -9.14
C PHE A 73 5.11 -1.35 -9.43
N LEU A 74 5.49 -0.64 -10.51
CA LEU A 74 4.82 0.60 -10.91
C LEU A 74 3.35 0.38 -11.28
N LEU A 75 3.01 -0.74 -11.92
CA LEU A 75 1.62 -1.10 -12.22
C LEU A 75 0.83 -1.32 -10.92
N CYS A 76 1.38 -2.08 -9.96
CA CYS A 76 0.76 -2.27 -8.65
C CYS A 76 0.61 -0.96 -7.88
N LEU A 77 1.63 -0.11 -7.89
CA LEU A 77 1.61 1.20 -7.27
C LEU A 77 0.56 2.11 -7.90
N ALA A 78 0.46 2.12 -9.23
CA ALA A 78 -0.56 2.88 -9.95
C ALA A 78 -1.98 2.41 -9.57
N GLY A 79 -2.21 1.10 -9.47
CA GLY A 79 -3.47 0.55 -8.98
C GLY A 79 -3.76 0.95 -7.54
N GLY A 80 -2.75 0.92 -6.66
CA GLY A 80 -2.85 1.39 -5.29
C GLY A 80 -3.22 2.88 -5.20
N VAL A 81 -2.52 3.74 -5.94
CA VAL A 81 -2.80 5.18 -6.01
C VAL A 81 -4.20 5.45 -6.53
N ALA A 82 -4.63 4.75 -7.58
CA ALA A 82 -5.99 4.87 -8.11
C ALA A 82 -7.04 4.49 -7.04
N GLY A 83 -6.83 3.39 -6.32
CA GLY A 83 -7.69 2.98 -5.22
C GLY A 83 -7.72 3.99 -4.06
N LEU A 84 -6.57 4.57 -3.71
CA LEU A 84 -6.47 5.63 -2.71
C LEU A 84 -7.28 6.87 -3.11
N LEU A 85 -7.11 7.33 -4.35
CA LEU A 85 -7.86 8.48 -4.88
C LEU A 85 -9.36 8.18 -4.90
N MET A 86 -9.75 6.97 -5.33
CA MET A 86 -11.14 6.53 -5.30
C MET A 86 -11.75 6.62 -3.89
N MET A 87 -11.03 6.15 -2.86
CA MET A 87 -11.49 6.23 -1.47
C MET A 87 -11.58 7.67 -0.94
N ILE A 88 -10.68 8.55 -1.37
CA ILE A 88 -10.70 9.97 -1.00
C ILE A 88 -11.89 10.70 -1.63
N PHE A 89 -12.22 10.39 -2.88
CA PHE A 89 -13.27 11.11 -3.62
C PHE A 89 -14.67 10.52 -3.49
N TRP A 90 -14.80 9.20 -3.26
CA TRP A 90 -16.09 8.50 -3.35
C TRP A 90 -16.79 8.28 -2.00
N ASP A 91 -16.31 8.89 -0.91
CA ASP A 91 -16.99 8.98 0.41
C ASP A 91 -17.81 7.74 0.80
N VAL A 92 -17.18 6.56 0.76
CA VAL A 92 -17.86 5.29 0.98
C VAL A 92 -18.37 5.25 2.43
N PRO A 93 -19.68 5.07 2.67
CA PRO A 93 -20.20 5.04 4.03
C PRO A 93 -19.76 3.75 4.73
N PRO A 94 -19.22 3.84 5.95
CA PRO A 94 -18.91 2.63 6.72
C PRO A 94 -20.22 1.91 7.11
N PRO A 95 -20.19 0.57 7.24
CA PRO A 95 -21.31 -0.19 7.80
C PRO A 95 -21.60 0.27 9.22
N ARG A 96 -22.91 0.33 9.53
CA ARG A 96 -23.45 0.70 10.84
C ARG A 96 -23.16 -0.36 11.90
#